data_AF-A0A5P9IXC5-F1
#
_entry.id   AF-A0A5P9IXC5-F1
#
_cell.length_a   1.000
_cell.length_b   1.000
_cell.length_c   1.000
_cell.angle_alpha   90.00
_cell.angle_beta   90.00
_cell.angle_gamma   90.00
#
_symmetry.space_group_name_H-M   'P 1'
#
loop_
_entity.id
_entity.type
_entity.pdbx_description
1 polymer ?
#
loop_
_entity_poly.entity_id
_entity_poly.type
_entity_poly.pdbx_seq_one_letter_code
_entity_poly.pdbx_strand_id
1 'polypeptide(L)' 'MQVKDEWLATILCALNDSIKYNDTLRNSETVSDVEEVEEWMMQIFECKEYLQEEIGKNPELLKTLEKHFKI' A
#
# COMPACT_ATOMS: atom_id res chain seq x y z
N MET A 1 7.00 18.01 2.50
CA MET A 1 5.87 17.78 3.42
C MET A 1 6.14 16.46 4.13
N GLN A 2 6.09 16.40 5.46
CA GLN A 2 6.23 15.14 6.21
C GLN A 2 4.83 14.60 6.52
N VAL A 3 4.61 13.32 6.23
CA VAL A 3 3.42 12.58 6.68
C VAL A 3 3.58 12.31 8.17
N LYS A 4 2.52 12.53 8.96
CA LYS A 4 2.58 12.20 10.39
C LYS A 4 2.45 10.69 10.59
N ASP A 5 3.19 10.17 11.56
CA ASP A 5 3.22 8.75 11.92
C ASP A 5 1.83 8.12 12.12
N GLU A 6 0.89 8.91 12.68
CA GLU A 6 -0.52 8.55 12.90
C GLU A 6 -1.22 8.04 11.63
N TRP A 7 -0.82 8.57 10.47
CA TRP A 7 -1.44 8.26 9.18
C TRP A 7 -0.80 7.07 8.48
N LEU A 8 0.40 6.63 8.88
CA LEU A 8 1.13 5.58 8.18
C LEU A 8 0.38 4.24 8.19
N ALA A 9 -0.30 3.92 9.30
CA ALA A 9 -1.22 2.77 9.40
C ALA A 9 -2.34 2.85 8.36
N THR A 10 -2.99 4.01 8.28
CA THR A 10 -4.10 4.27 7.38
C THR A 10 -3.65 4.20 5.92
N ILE A 11 -2.47 4.73 5.63
CA ILE A 11 -1.87 4.70 4.29
C ILE A 11 -1.53 3.26 3.89
N LEU A 12 -0.94 2.45 4.77
CA LEU A 12 -0.72 1.02 4.48
C LEU A 12 -2.01 0.26 4.20
N CYS A 13 -3.06 0.51 4.97
CA CYS A 13 -4.40 -0.02 4.71
C CYS A 13 -4.87 0.37 3.30
N ALA A 14 -4.83 1.66 2.98
CA ALA A 14 -5.28 2.18 1.69
C ALA A 14 -4.49 1.60 0.52
N LEU A 15 -3.17 1.43 0.66
CA LEU A 15 -2.33 0.79 -0.36
C LEU A 15 -2.72 -0.69 -0.57
N ASN A 16 -2.96 -1.44 0.51
CA ASN A 16 -3.44 -2.83 0.41
C ASN A 16 -4.80 -2.93 -0.27
N ASP A 17 -5.73 -2.03 0.07
CA ASP A 17 -7.05 -2.01 -0.56
C ASP A 17 -6.97 -1.60 -2.03
N SER A 18 -6.07 -0.68 -2.36
CA SER A 18 -5.78 -0.28 -3.73
C SER A 18 -5.20 -1.45 -4.54
N ILE A 19 -4.30 -2.26 -3.98
CA ILE A 19 -3.78 -3.46 -4.64
C ILE A 19 -4.92 -4.44 -4.95
N LYS A 20 -5.77 -4.75 -3.96
CA LYS A 20 -6.91 -5.68 -4.16
C LYS A 20 -7.90 -5.18 -5.21
N TYR A 21 -8.19 -3.88 -5.17
CA TYR A 21 -9.08 -3.25 -6.14
C TYR A 21 -8.50 -3.36 -7.55
N ASN A 22 -7.24 -2.98 -7.75
CA ASN A 22 -6.61 -3.03 -9.06
C ASN A 22 -6.43 -4.47 -9.57
N ASP A 23 -6.17 -5.44 -8.67
CA ASP A 23 -6.14 -6.86 -9.02
C ASP A 23 -7.50 -7.38 -9.52
N THR A 24 -8.60 -6.83 -8.99
CA THR A 24 -9.94 -7.12 -9.50
C THR A 24 -10.19 -6.38 -10.82
N LEU A 25 -9.76 -5.12 -10.89
CA LEU A 25 -9.97 -4.24 -12.05
C LEU A 25 -9.30 -4.78 -13.31
N ARG A 26 -8.05 -5.28 -13.23
CA ARG A 26 -7.34 -5.86 -14.38
C ARG A 26 -8.05 -7.05 -15.03
N ASN A 27 -8.94 -7.72 -14.28
CA ASN A 27 -9.73 -8.85 -14.75
C ASN A 27 -11.15 -8.44 -15.21
N SER A 28 -11.48 -7.15 -15.15
CA SER A 28 -12.79 -6.64 -15.56
C SER A 28 -12.92 -6.58 -17.08
N GLU A 29 -14.08 -6.97 -17.61
CA GLU A 29 -14.42 -6.86 -19.03
C GLU A 29 -14.46 -5.40 -19.54
N THR A 30 -14.50 -4.43 -18.62
CA THR A 30 -14.58 -3.00 -18.95
C THR A 30 -13.22 -2.32 -19.10
N VAL A 31 -12.13 -3.00 -18.75
CA VAL A 31 -10.77 -2.44 -18.89
C VAL A 31 -10.25 -2.77 -20.27
N SER A 32 -9.95 -1.73 -21.04
CA SER A 32 -9.36 -1.85 -22.37
C SER A 32 -7.83 -1.86 -22.36
N ASP A 33 -7.21 -1.31 -21.31
CA ASP A 33 -5.77 -1.21 -21.15
C ASP A 33 -5.36 -1.86 -19.82
N VAL A 34 -4.98 -3.13 -19.92
CA VAL A 34 -4.54 -3.92 -18.75
C VAL A 34 -3.11 -3.54 -18.34
N GLU A 35 -2.27 -3.14 -19.30
CA GLU A 35 -0.88 -2.76 -19.06
C GLU A 35 -0.81 -1.52 -18.16
N GLU A 36 -1.68 -0.54 -18.39
CA GLU A 36 -1.80 0.65 -17.52
C GLU A 36 -2.15 0.26 -16.07
N VAL A 37 -3.07 -0.70 -15.89
CA VAL A 37 -3.44 -1.18 -14.54
C VAL A 37 -2.28 -1.92 -13.88
N GLU A 38 -1.51 -2.72 -14.64
CA GLU A 38 -0.32 -3.41 -14.12
C GLU A 38 0.79 -2.43 -13.72
N GLU A 39 1.01 -1.36 -14.49
CA GLU A 39 1.94 -0.29 -14.14
C GLU A 39 1.52 0.40 -12.84
N TRP A 40 0.23 0.71 -12.67
CA TRP A 40 -0.28 1.28 -11.42
C TRP A 40 -0.07 0.34 -10.24
N MET A 41 -0.35 -0.96 -10.43
CA MET A 41 -0.12 -1.95 -9.37
C MET A 41 1.34 -2.00 -8.96
N MET A 42 2.28 -1.99 -9.93
CA MET A 42 3.72 -1.96 -9.65
C MET A 42 4.10 -0.75 -8.80
N GLN A 43 3.64 0.45 -9.16
CA GLN A 43 3.92 1.67 -8.38
C GLN A 43 3.34 1.60 -6.96
N ILE A 44 2.15 1.03 -6.79
CA ILE A 44 1.53 0.85 -5.47
C ILE A 44 2.33 -0.15 -4.62
N PHE A 45 2.84 -1.23 -5.23
CA PHE A 45 3.72 -2.18 -4.55
C PHE A 45 5.02 -1.53 -4.09
N GLU A 46 5.72 -0.81 -4.98
CA GLU A 46 6.95 -0.09 -4.63
C GLU A 46 6.72 0.92 -3.50
N CYS A 47 5.60 1.66 -3.57
CA CYS A 47 5.24 2.62 -2.52
C CYS A 47 4.99 1.92 -1.18
N LYS A 48 4.31 0.77 -1.19
CA LYS A 48 4.07 -0.04 0.00
C LYS A 48 5.37 -0.57 0.59
N GLU A 49 6.25 -1.13 -0.22
CA GLU A 49 7.55 -1.64 0.24
C GLU A 49 8.39 -0.52 0.86
N TYR A 50 8.49 0.63 0.18
CA TYR A 50 9.18 1.81 0.72
C TYR A 50 8.60 2.22 2.07
N LEU A 51 7.28 2.29 2.20
CA LEU A 51 6.65 2.69 3.46
C LEU A 51 6.90 1.68 4.58
N GLN A 52 6.92 0.37 4.26
CA GLN A 52 7.25 -0.69 5.20
C GLN A 52 8.71 -0.61 5.66
N GLU A 53 9.65 -0.31 4.76
CA GLU A 53 11.05 -0.08 5.12
C GLU A 53 11.23 1.14 6.04
N GLU A 54 10.55 2.26 5.74
CA GLU A 54 10.59 3.46 6.57
C GLU A 54 10.00 3.21 7.96
N ILE A 55 8.90 2.46 8.04
CA ILE A 55 8.32 2.01 9.32
C ILE A 55 9.30 1.10 10.07
N GLY A 56 9.97 0.17 9.38
CA GLY A 56 10.94 -0.75 9.98
C GLY A 56 12.15 -0.05 10.60
N LYS A 57 12.50 1.15 10.10
CA LYS A 57 13.54 2.02 10.69
C LYS A 57 13.11 2.68 12.00
N ASN A 58 11.81 2.64 12.34
CA ASN A 58 11.26 3.23 13.56
C ASN A 58 10.59 2.15 14.47
N PRO A 59 11.33 1.57 15.43
CA PRO A 59 10.85 0.45 16.25
C PRO A 59 9.58 0.75 17.08
N GLU A 60 9.38 2.00 17.51
CA GLU A 60 8.22 2.40 18.31
C GLU A 60 6.95 2.53 17.46
N LEU A 61 7.12 2.99 16.22
CA LEU A 61 6.06 3.00 15.24
C LEU A 61 5.67 1.57 14.83
N LEU A 62 6.65 0.69 14.62
CA LEU A 62 6.42 -0.72 14.29
C LEU A 62 5.56 -1.42 15.36
N LYS A 63 5.89 -1.29 16.65
CA LYS A 63 5.09 -1.83 17.77
C LYS A 63 3.64 -1.31 17.77
N THR A 64 3.46 -0.04 17.43
CA THR A 64 2.12 0.59 17.37
C THR A 64 1.29 0.00 16.23
N LEU A 65 1.94 -0.30 15.10
CA LEU A 65 1.32 -0.84 13.90
C LEU A 65 1.07 -2.35 13.99
N GLU A 66 1.96 -3.13 14.59
CA GLU A 66 1.77 -4.59 14.85
C GLU A 66 0.49 -4.89 15.63
N LYS A 67 0.05 -3.95 16.48
CA LYS A 67 -1.21 -4.07 17.23
C LYS A 67 -2.45 -4.03 16.31
N HIS A 68 -2.35 -3.37 15.17
CA HIS A 68 -3.47 -3.10 14.24
C HIS A 68 -3.38 -3.98 12.98
N PHE A 69 -2.17 -4.34 12.60
CA PHE A 69 -1.87 -5.16 11.45
C PHE A 69 -1.07 -6.35 11.95
N LYS A 70 -1.59 -7.57 11.79
CA LYS A 70 -0.73 -8.76 11.81
C LYS A 70 0.17 -8.66 10.57
N ILE A 71 1.22 -7.86 10.65
CA ILE A 71 2.30 -7.79 9.65
C ILE A 71 3.16 -9.04 9.85
#